data_AF-A0A0Q4KPY4-F1
#
_entry.id   AF-A0A0Q4KPY4-F1
#
_cell.length_a   1.000
_cell.length_b   1.000
_cell.length_c   1.000
_cell.angle_alpha   90.00
_cell.angle_beta   90.00
_cell.angle_gamma   90.00
#
_symmetry.space_group_name_H-M   'P 1'
#
loop_
_entity.id
_entity.type
_entity.pdbx_description
1 polymer ?
#
loop_
_entity_poly.entity_id
_entity_poly.type
_entity_poly.pdbx_seq_one_letter_code
_entity_poly.pdbx_strand_id
1 'polypeptide(L)'
;MWQSAEGAANQIRQAVEHLMDEQGVTKAVAPAFKSLHSRIEEFKLTDPTNAEILLAIKWLGNSGSHAGGLTRTDVFDAFDFIEHALVNLYDTTTAELIAKARAINTQKGPVKPPSFS
;
A
#
# COMPACT_ATOMS: atom_id res chain seq x y z
N MET A 1 -20.88 7.30 -2.83
CA MET A 1 -21.88 6.48 -3.57
C MET A 1 -21.13 5.79 -4.71
N TRP A 2 -21.02 4.46 -4.72
CA TRP A 2 -20.40 3.67 -5.79
C TRP A 2 -21.36 3.62 -6.99
N GLN A 3 -21.30 4.61 -7.88
CA GLN A 3 -22.24 4.70 -9.01
C GLN A 3 -21.64 4.16 -10.33
N SER A 4 -20.33 3.94 -10.40
CA SER A 4 -19.67 3.29 -11.54
C SER A 4 -18.36 2.61 -11.12
N ALA A 5 -17.93 1.59 -11.87
CA ALA A 5 -16.64 0.92 -11.69
C ALA A 5 -15.45 1.91 -11.76
N GLU A 6 -15.57 2.90 -12.63
CA GLU A 6 -14.60 3.98 -12.82
C GLU A 6 -14.48 4.88 -11.59
N GLY A 7 -15.63 5.28 -11.01
CA GLY A 7 -15.66 6.09 -9.80
C GLY A 7 -14.96 5.38 -8.64
N ALA A 8 -15.17 4.07 -8.52
CA ALA A 8 -14.52 3.25 -7.52
C ALA A 8 -13.00 3.12 -7.72
N ALA A 9 -12.56 2.78 -8.92
CA ALA A 9 -11.13 2.66 -9.23
C ALA A 9 -10.40 4.01 -9.02
N ASN A 10 -11.04 5.15 -9.30
CA ASN A 10 -10.49 6.46 -8.99
C ASN A 10 -10.42 6.75 -7.48
N GLN A 11 -11.35 6.23 -6.66
CA GLN A 11 -11.25 6.34 -5.19
C GLN A 11 -10.08 5.51 -4.65
N ILE A 12 -9.89 4.28 -5.14
CA ILE A 12 -8.75 3.44 -4.75
C ILE A 12 -7.42 4.11 -5.17
N ARG A 13 -7.37 4.72 -6.37
CA ARG A 13 -6.21 5.50 -6.81
C ARG A 13 -5.90 6.68 -5.87
N GLN A 14 -6.92 7.38 -5.37
CA GLN A 14 -6.73 8.45 -4.37
C GLN A 14 -6.20 7.89 -3.04
N ALA A 15 -6.64 6.70 -2.62
CA ALA A 15 -6.05 6.04 -1.45
C ALA A 15 -4.55 5.78 -1.63
N VAL A 16 -4.10 5.38 -2.84
CA VAL A 16 -2.67 5.27 -3.15
C VAL A 16 -1.94 6.61 -3.04
N GLU A 17 -2.56 7.73 -3.42
CA GLU A 17 -1.94 9.04 -3.23
C GLU A 17 -1.68 9.38 -1.77
N HIS A 18 -2.62 9.04 -0.88
CA HIS A 18 -2.49 9.21 0.57
C HIS A 18 -1.45 8.27 1.15
N LEU A 19 -1.40 7.02 0.68
CA LEU A 19 -0.39 6.07 1.10
C LEU A 19 1.02 6.59 0.77
N MET A 20 1.23 7.18 -0.40
CA MET A 20 2.50 7.82 -0.73
C MET A 20 2.80 9.05 0.15
N ASP A 21 1.77 9.75 0.66
CA ASP A 21 1.96 10.84 1.63
C ASP A 21 2.46 10.27 2.98
N GLU A 22 1.86 9.16 3.44
CA GLU A 22 2.24 8.47 4.68
C GLU A 22 3.64 7.83 4.59
N GLN A 23 4.02 7.27 3.43
CA GLN A 23 5.35 6.73 3.19
C GLN A 23 6.44 7.82 3.04
N GLY A 24 6.08 9.09 3.20
CA GLY A 24 7.02 10.22 3.17
C GLY A 24 7.48 10.64 1.77
N VAL A 25 6.89 10.08 0.71
CA VAL A 25 7.21 10.46 -0.67
C VAL A 25 6.43 11.71 -1.04
N THR A 26 6.96 12.88 -0.69
CA THR A 26 6.24 14.15 -0.79
C THR A 26 5.86 14.52 -2.23
N LYS A 27 4.72 15.22 -2.38
CA LYS A 27 4.20 15.70 -3.67
C LYS A 27 5.07 16.76 -4.33
N ALA A 28 5.94 17.46 -3.58
CA ALA A 28 6.89 18.44 -4.13
C ALA A 28 7.93 18.85 -3.09
N VAL A 29 9.18 19.01 -3.55
CA VAL A 29 10.06 20.11 -3.12
C VAL A 29 10.08 21.06 -4.31
N ALA A 30 9.79 22.36 -4.11
CA ALA A 30 9.70 23.35 -5.19
C ALA A 30 10.91 23.24 -6.16
N PRO A 31 10.72 23.35 -7.49
CA PRO A 31 9.64 24.07 -8.18
C PRO A 31 8.57 23.21 -8.90
N ALA A 32 8.57 21.87 -8.77
CA ALA A 32 7.66 21.00 -9.53
C ALA A 32 6.87 20.02 -8.65
N PHE A 33 5.59 19.83 -8.97
CA PHE A 33 4.76 18.76 -8.41
C PHE A 33 5.13 17.41 -9.04
N LYS A 34 5.40 16.41 -8.21
CA LYS A 34 5.60 15.01 -8.60
C LYS A 34 4.25 14.36 -8.87
N SER A 35 4.12 13.72 -10.03
CA SER A 35 2.95 12.89 -10.35
C SER A 35 2.88 11.67 -9.44
N LEU A 36 1.69 11.07 -9.26
CA LEU A 36 1.54 9.81 -8.53
C LEU A 36 2.47 8.73 -9.07
N HIS A 37 2.61 8.62 -10.39
CA HIS A 37 3.51 7.66 -11.02
C HIS A 37 4.96 7.89 -10.59
N SER A 38 5.45 9.14 -10.67
CA SER A 38 6.81 9.48 -10.24
C SER A 38 7.06 9.19 -8.76
N ARG A 39 6.05 9.40 -7.91
CA ARG A 39 6.13 9.08 -6.47
C ARG A 39 6.23 7.58 -6.23
N ILE A 40 5.47 6.77 -6.97
CA ILE A 40 5.55 5.31 -6.83
C ILE A 40 6.89 4.78 -7.39
N GLU A 41 7.42 5.34 -8.47
CA GLU A 41 8.76 4.98 -8.98
C GLU A 41 9.88 5.32 -7.98
N GLU A 42 9.74 6.42 -7.22
CA GLU A 42 10.66 6.73 -6.12
C GLU A 42 10.49 5.75 -4.95
N PHE A 43 9.25 5.43 -4.58
CA PHE A 43 8.94 4.43 -3.55
C PHE A 43 9.48 3.03 -3.91
N LYS A 44 9.53 2.68 -5.21
CA LYS A 44 10.08 1.43 -5.74
C LYS A 44 11.53 1.18 -5.33
N LEU A 45 12.30 2.25 -5.05
CA LEU A 45 13.68 2.13 -4.57
C LEU A 45 13.76 1.55 -3.15
N THR A 46 12.73 1.77 -2.33
CA THR A 46 12.65 1.29 -0.95
C THR A 46 11.90 -0.03 -0.88
N ASP A 47 10.77 -0.13 -1.59
CA ASP A 47 9.90 -1.30 -1.58
C ASP A 47 9.39 -1.61 -2.99
N PRO A 48 10.16 -2.40 -3.76
CA PRO A 48 9.81 -2.67 -5.15
C PRO A 48 8.56 -3.54 -5.30
N THR A 49 8.26 -4.37 -4.30
CA THR A 49 7.11 -5.29 -4.34
C THR A 49 5.81 -4.52 -4.21
N ASN A 50 5.70 -3.68 -3.17
CA ASN A 50 4.52 -2.86 -2.98
C ASN A 50 4.40 -1.79 -4.07
N ALA A 51 5.51 -1.23 -4.56
CA ALA A 51 5.44 -0.28 -5.68
C ALA A 51 4.82 -0.87 -6.96
N GLU A 52 5.11 -2.13 -7.29
CA GLU A 52 4.51 -2.81 -8.45
C GLU A 52 2.98 -2.92 -8.31
N ILE A 53 2.50 -3.27 -7.11
CA ILE A 53 1.07 -3.35 -6.76
C ILE A 53 0.41 -1.97 -6.90
N LEU A 54 1.03 -0.93 -6.33
CA LEU A 54 0.50 0.44 -6.37
C LEU A 54 0.48 1.03 -7.79
N LEU A 55 1.44 0.66 -8.64
CA LEU A 55 1.43 1.02 -10.06
C LEU A 55 0.26 0.40 -10.80
N ALA A 56 -0.05 -0.89 -10.54
CA ALA A 56 -1.20 -1.57 -11.14
C ALA A 56 -2.51 -0.84 -10.79
N ILE A 57 -2.72 -0.52 -9.51
CA ILE A 57 -3.88 0.24 -9.04
C ILE A 57 -3.96 1.61 -9.74
N LYS A 58 -2.81 2.31 -9.88
CA LYS A 58 -2.76 3.61 -10.58
C LYS A 58 -3.22 3.48 -12.03
N TRP A 59 -2.83 2.42 -12.72
CA TRP A 59 -3.26 2.19 -14.10
C TRP A 59 -4.76 1.88 -14.18
N LEU A 60 -5.26 0.99 -13.31
CA LEU A 60 -6.70 0.68 -13.24
C LEU A 60 -7.54 1.94 -12.95
N GLY A 61 -7.15 2.75 -11.97
CA GLY A 61 -7.85 4.00 -11.65
C GLY A 61 -7.78 5.08 -12.74
N ASN A 62 -6.84 4.98 -13.69
CA ASN A 62 -6.71 5.91 -14.82
C ASN A 62 -7.40 5.39 -16.09
N SER A 63 -7.61 4.07 -16.21
CA SER A 63 -8.19 3.41 -17.39
C SER A 63 -9.70 3.62 -17.54
N GLY A 64 -10.37 4.23 -16.57
CA GLY A 64 -11.81 4.55 -16.65
C GLY A 64 -12.20 5.54 -17.77
N SER A 65 -11.24 6.07 -18.53
CA SER A 65 -11.50 7.11 -19.54
C SER A 65 -11.31 6.65 -20.99
N HIS A 66 -10.86 5.41 -21.26
CA HIS A 66 -10.58 4.92 -22.61
C HIS A 66 -11.55 3.83 -23.07
N ALA A 67 -11.74 3.74 -24.39
CA ALA A 67 -12.82 3.14 -25.20
C ALA A 67 -13.43 1.76 -24.82
N GLY A 68 -12.97 1.06 -23.78
CA GLY A 68 -13.54 -0.20 -23.27
C GLY A 68 -14.21 -0.10 -21.89
N GLY A 69 -14.00 1.00 -21.16
CA GLY A 69 -14.48 1.18 -19.78
C GLY A 69 -13.80 0.22 -18.78
N LEU A 70 -14.01 0.47 -17.49
CA LEU A 70 -13.55 -0.45 -16.45
C LEU A 70 -14.62 -1.52 -16.17
N THR A 71 -14.22 -2.79 -16.11
CA THR A 71 -15.13 -3.87 -15.70
C THR A 71 -15.24 -3.92 -14.18
N ARG A 72 -16.24 -4.65 -13.68
CA ARG A 72 -16.37 -4.89 -12.23
C ARG A 72 -15.21 -5.72 -11.68
N THR A 73 -14.66 -6.65 -12.47
CA THR A 73 -13.51 -7.48 -12.10
C THR A 73 -12.27 -6.62 -11.89
N ASP A 74 -12.01 -5.68 -12.80
CA ASP A 74 -10.88 -4.75 -12.68
C ASP A 74 -10.90 -3.95 -11.36
N VAL A 75 -12.10 -3.63 -10.85
CA VAL A 75 -12.22 -2.95 -9.56
C VAL A 75 -11.97 -3.89 -8.39
N PHE A 76 -12.40 -5.14 -8.48
CA PHE A 76 -12.11 -6.13 -7.45
C PHE A 76 -10.61 -6.41 -7.38
N ASP A 77 -9.93 -6.51 -8.53
CA ASP A 77 -8.47 -6.63 -8.56
C ASP A 77 -7.80 -5.42 -7.87
N ALA A 78 -8.28 -4.20 -8.14
CA ALA A 78 -7.78 -3.00 -7.45
C ALA A 78 -8.01 -3.02 -5.93
N PHE A 79 -9.09 -3.65 -5.46
CA PHE A 79 -9.35 -3.83 -4.04
C PHE A 79 -8.43 -4.86 -3.40
N ASP A 80 -8.29 -6.02 -4.01
CA ASP A 80 -7.41 -7.08 -3.53
C ASP A 80 -5.96 -6.56 -3.45
N PHE A 81 -5.55 -5.75 -4.43
CA PHE A 81 -4.25 -5.10 -4.45
C PHE A 81 -4.05 -4.09 -3.33
N ILE A 82 -5.02 -3.19 -3.07
CA ILE A 82 -4.85 -2.20 -2.00
C ILE A 82 -4.89 -2.87 -0.62
N GLU A 83 -5.73 -3.88 -0.43
CA GLU A 83 -5.78 -4.65 0.82
C GLU A 83 -4.44 -5.35 1.06
N HIS A 84 -3.91 -6.02 0.04
CA HIS A 84 -2.61 -6.70 0.15
C HIS A 84 -1.46 -5.72 0.42
N ALA A 85 -1.44 -4.56 -0.25
CA ALA A 85 -0.44 -3.52 -0.01
C ALA A 85 -0.51 -2.98 1.43
N LEU A 86 -1.71 -2.75 1.97
CA LEU A 86 -1.88 -2.30 3.35
C LEU A 86 -1.38 -3.35 4.36
N VAL A 87 -1.68 -4.63 4.13
CA VAL A 87 -1.15 -5.73 4.95
C VAL A 87 0.38 -5.73 4.90
N ASN A 88 0.98 -5.67 3.71
CA ASN A 88 2.44 -5.71 3.59
C ASN A 88 3.14 -4.52 4.26
N LEU A 89 2.53 -3.33 4.22
CA LEU A 89 3.14 -2.11 4.77
C LEU A 89 2.93 -1.94 6.28
N TYR A 90 1.83 -2.47 6.82
CA TYR A 90 1.42 -2.19 8.19
C TYR A 90 1.23 -3.42 9.08
N ASP A 91 1.27 -4.65 8.55
CA ASP A 91 1.16 -5.84 9.38
C ASP A 91 2.43 -6.07 10.21
N THR A 92 2.35 -5.77 11.50
CA THR A 92 3.41 -6.01 12.48
C THR A 92 3.41 -7.43 13.02
N THR A 93 2.37 -8.24 12.75
CA THR A 93 2.17 -9.56 13.36
C THR A 93 3.37 -10.47 13.13
N THR A 94 3.88 -10.53 11.90
CA THR A 94 5.05 -11.35 11.57
C THR A 94 6.30 -10.85 12.29
N ALA A 95 6.52 -9.53 12.35
CA ALA A 95 7.65 -8.94 13.04
C ALA A 95 7.60 -9.18 14.55
N GLU A 96 6.42 -9.06 15.16
CA GLU A 96 6.18 -9.33 16.59
C GLU A 96 6.41 -10.81 16.93
N LEU A 97 5.92 -11.72 16.09
CA LEU A 97 6.17 -13.17 16.25
C LEU A 97 7.67 -13.49 16.15
N ILE A 98 8.37 -12.92 15.18
CA ILE A 98 9.82 -13.08 15.04
C ILE A 98 10.56 -12.48 16.23
N ALA A 99 10.16 -11.29 16.71
CA ALA A 99 10.76 -10.66 17.88
C ALA A 99 10.58 -11.53 19.14
N LYS A 100 9.38 -12.09 19.33
CA LYS A 100 9.09 -13.02 20.43
C LYS A 100 9.91 -14.31 20.31
N ALA A 101 10.00 -14.89 19.12
CA ALA A 101 10.83 -16.08 18.88
C ALA A 101 12.32 -15.80 19.14
N ARG A 102 12.83 -14.65 18.70
CA ARG A 102 14.21 -14.21 19.01
C ARG A 102 14.42 -14.06 20.51
N ALA A 103 13.49 -13.43 21.23
CA ALA A 103 13.58 -13.26 22.68
C ALA A 103 13.64 -14.62 23.42
N ILE A 104 12.82 -15.59 22.99
CA ILE A 104 12.85 -16.96 23.52
C ILE A 104 14.20 -17.64 23.23
N ASN A 105 14.68 -17.56 21.98
CA ASN A 105 15.94 -18.17 21.57
C ASN A 105 17.15 -17.58 22.31
N THR A 106 17.17 -16.26 22.53
CA THR A 106 18.23 -15.58 23.29
C THR A 106 18.23 -16.00 24.76
N GLN A 107 17.06 -16.13 25.39
CA GLN A 107 16.95 -16.57 26.78
C GLN A 107 17.07 -18.09 26.95
N LYS A 108 17.06 -18.85 25.85
CA LYS A 108 16.98 -20.32 25.83
C LYS A 108 15.88 -20.84 26.76
N GLY A 109 14.75 -20.13 26.79
CA GLY A 109 13.71 -20.32 27.79
C GLY A 109 12.54 -19.34 27.66
N PRO A 110 11.48 -19.50 28.46
CA PRO A 110 10.28 -18.68 28.37
C PRO A 110 10.56 -17.23 28.78
N VAL A 111 10.06 -16.29 27.98
CA VAL A 111 10.09 -14.85 28.30
C VAL A 111 8.96 -14.56 29.29
N LYS A 112 9.26 -13.93 30.44
CA LYS A 112 8.21 -13.52 31.40
C LYS A 112 7.26 -12.51 30.73
N PRO A 113 5.93 -12.61 30.95
CA PRO A 113 5.01 -11.59 30.48
C PRO A 113 5.34 -10.23 31.13
N PRO A 114 5.09 -9.11 30.43
CA PRO A 114 5.33 -7.79 30.98
C PRO A 114 4.51 -7.62 32.28
N SER A 115 5.20 -7.29 33.38
CA SER A 115 4.55 -6.92 34.63
C SER A 115 4.03 -5.50 34.51
N PHE A 116 2.74 -5.34 34.29
CA PHE A 116 2.09 -4.05 34.47
C PHE A 116 2.08 -3.74 35.97
N SER A 117 2.83 -2.71 36.37
CA SER A 117 2.86 -2.16 37.74
C SER A 117 1.91 -0.97 37.83
#